data_AF-A0A7V2NV90-F1
#
_entry.id   AF-A0A7V2NV90-F1
#
_cell.length_a   1.000
_cell.length_b   1.000
_cell.length_c   1.000
_cell.angle_alpha   90.00
_cell.angle_beta   90.00
_cell.angle_gamma   90.00
#
_symmetry.space_group_name_H-M   'P 1'
#
loop_
_entity.id
_entity.type
_entity.pdbx_description
1 polymer ?
#
loop_
_entity_poly.entity_id
_entity_poly.type
_entity_poly.pdbx_seq_one_letter_code
_entity_poly.pdbx_strand_id
1 'polypeptide(L)'
;MLRRKKLLVYPSPQWRIISWWVVILSLFTGVVVWLIFYIVWSYALEWGIVLTPKENLMLLFRRLTGGVVAALIGSLLVGAGVGALVGLFVTHKVVGPLYRLKGAINEIIQGRQIDEMKIRKGDELWDLIEEFNKMVKSIKKKDEILLKIKEKVSQALEKKTLKKDLLKEILKILEGGESYEN
;
A
#
# COMPACT_ATOMS: atom_id res chain seq x y z
N MET A 1 -18.07 25.89 8.67
CA MET A 1 -16.78 25.42 8.08
C MET A 1 -16.98 24.03 7.48
N LEU A 2 -17.23 23.94 6.18
CA LEU A 2 -17.34 22.66 5.48
C LEU A 2 -15.92 22.06 5.30
N ARG A 3 -15.61 21.04 6.09
CA ARG A 3 -14.36 20.28 6.01
C ARG A 3 -14.33 19.57 4.66
N ARG A 4 -13.63 20.14 3.68
CA ARG A 4 -13.46 19.55 2.34
C ARG A 4 -12.72 18.22 2.50
N LYS A 5 -13.45 17.10 2.49
CA LYS A 5 -12.89 15.77 2.33
C LYS A 5 -12.44 15.64 0.87
N LYS A 6 -11.23 16.08 0.55
CA LYS A 6 -10.55 15.67 -0.68
C LYS A 6 -10.18 14.20 -0.53
N LEU A 7 -11.09 13.31 -0.95
CA LEU A 7 -10.90 11.85 -0.88
C LEU A 7 -9.85 11.36 -1.90
N LEU A 8 -9.57 12.18 -2.92
CA LEU A 8 -8.58 11.91 -3.96
C LEU A 8 -7.44 12.91 -3.83
N VAL A 9 -6.36 12.47 -3.19
CA VAL A 9 -5.16 13.30 -2.97
C VAL A 9 -4.18 13.14 -4.15
N TYR A 10 -4.13 12.00 -4.87
CA TYR A 10 -3.38 11.86 -6.14
C TYR A 10 -3.94 10.72 -7.05
N PRO A 11 -4.35 10.99 -8.31
CA PRO A 11 -5.00 9.98 -9.16
C PRO A 11 -4.06 9.02 -9.94
N SER A 12 -2.76 9.29 -10.09
CA SER A 12 -2.00 8.60 -11.16
C SER A 12 -1.61 7.12 -10.91
N PRO A 13 -1.14 6.68 -9.72
CA PRO A 13 -0.77 5.27 -9.52
C PRO A 13 -1.93 4.39 -9.04
N GLN A 14 -2.90 4.97 -8.33
CA GLN A 14 -4.03 4.23 -7.74
C GLN A 14 -4.93 3.63 -8.81
N TRP A 15 -5.30 4.42 -9.82
CA TRP A 15 -6.16 3.94 -10.91
C TRP A 15 -5.53 2.77 -11.68
N ARG A 16 -4.20 2.75 -11.83
CA ARG A 16 -3.51 1.63 -12.49
C ARG A 16 -3.56 0.35 -11.67
N ILE A 17 -3.33 0.44 -10.36
CA ILE A 17 -3.39 -0.74 -9.48
C ILE A 17 -4.83 -1.24 -9.38
N ILE A 18 -5.79 -0.34 -9.14
CA ILE A 18 -7.22 -0.68 -9.08
C ILE A 18 -7.69 -1.30 -10.40
N SER A 19 -7.27 -0.78 -11.56
CA SER A 19 -7.67 -1.35 -12.84
C SER A 19 -7.15 -2.78 -13.03
N TRP A 20 -5.90 -3.07 -12.65
CA TRP A 20 -5.36 -4.44 -12.70
C TRP A 20 -6.11 -5.38 -11.73
N TRP A 21 -6.41 -4.95 -10.51
CA TRP A 21 -7.19 -5.74 -9.55
C TRP A 21 -8.60 -6.03 -10.04
N VAL A 22 -9.28 -5.04 -10.62
CA VAL A 22 -10.62 -5.21 -11.19
C VAL A 22 -10.60 -6.17 -12.38
N VAL A 23 -9.59 -6.08 -13.26
CA VAL A 23 -9.44 -7.00 -14.39
C VAL A 23 -9.19 -8.43 -13.88
N ILE A 24 -8.27 -8.62 -12.94
CA ILE A 24 -7.97 -9.95 -12.37
C ILE A 24 -9.21 -10.56 -11.70
N LEU A 25 -9.92 -9.79 -10.88
CA LEU A 25 -11.13 -10.28 -10.20
C LEU A 25 -12.28 -10.55 -11.18
N SER A 26 -12.42 -9.74 -12.23
CA SER A 26 -13.41 -9.96 -13.29
C SER A 26 -13.09 -11.22 -14.09
N LEU A 27 -11.82 -11.46 -14.42
CA LEU A 27 -11.37 -12.69 -15.07
C LEU A 27 -11.60 -13.90 -14.18
N PHE A 28 -11.22 -13.82 -12.90
CA PHE A 28 -11.45 -14.91 -11.94
C PHE A 28 -12.95 -15.23 -11.81
N THR A 29 -13.79 -14.21 -11.66
CA THR A 29 -15.25 -14.37 -11.61
C THR A 29 -15.78 -14.99 -12.90
N GLY A 30 -15.27 -14.56 -14.06
CA GLY A 30 -15.60 -15.12 -15.37
C GLY A 30 -15.26 -16.60 -15.48
N VAL A 31 -14.11 -17.03 -14.97
CA VAL A 31 -13.72 -18.46 -14.94
C VAL A 31 -14.64 -19.25 -14.03
N VAL A 32 -14.93 -18.76 -12.82
CA VAL A 32 -15.85 -19.43 -11.88
C VAL A 32 -17.25 -19.57 -12.51
N VAL A 33 -17.75 -18.50 -13.13
CA VAL A 33 -19.01 -18.48 -13.89
C VAL A 33 -19.01 -19.52 -15.00
N TRP A 34 -17.95 -19.56 -15.80
CA TRP A 34 -17.82 -20.51 -16.91
C TRP A 34 -17.80 -21.96 -16.42
N LEU A 35 -17.10 -22.25 -15.31
CA LEU A 35 -17.09 -23.58 -14.69
C LEU A 35 -18.48 -23.99 -14.20
N ILE A 36 -19.18 -23.09 -13.50
CA ILE A 36 -20.56 -23.35 -13.05
C ILE A 36 -21.47 -23.60 -14.25
N PHE A 37 -21.37 -22.79 -15.30
CA PHE A 37 -22.13 -22.99 -16.53
C PHE A 37 -21.85 -24.35 -17.15
N TYR A 38 -20.58 -24.72 -17.29
CA TYR A 38 -20.16 -26.02 -17.84
C TYR A 38 -20.75 -27.18 -17.04
N ILE A 39 -20.66 -27.13 -15.70
CA ILE A 39 -21.19 -28.16 -14.80
C ILE A 39 -22.72 -28.22 -14.89
N VAL A 40 -23.42 -27.09 -14.79
CA VAL A 40 -24.88 -27.06 -14.86
C VAL A 40 -25.36 -27.58 -16.22
N TRP A 41 -24.67 -27.23 -17.29
CA TRP A 41 -25.02 -27.63 -18.65
C TRP A 41 -24.78 -29.11 -18.91
N SER A 42 -23.67 -29.68 -18.41
CA SER A 42 -23.37 -31.11 -18.56
C SER A 42 -24.46 -31.95 -17.90
N TYR A 43 -24.84 -31.62 -16.66
CA TYR A 43 -25.93 -32.29 -15.96
C TYR A 43 -27.30 -32.02 -16.61
N ALA A 44 -27.58 -30.79 -17.05
CA ALA A 44 -28.86 -30.48 -17.69
C ALA A 44 -29.06 -31.24 -19.00
N LEU A 45 -28.01 -31.45 -19.80
CA LEU A 45 -28.07 -32.26 -21.02
C LEU A 45 -28.29 -33.74 -20.70
N GLU A 46 -27.55 -34.28 -19.74
CA GLU A 46 -27.63 -35.70 -19.36
C GLU A 46 -29.01 -36.05 -18.79
N TRP A 47 -29.50 -35.28 -17.82
CA TRP A 47 -30.79 -35.53 -17.18
C TRP A 47 -31.98 -35.07 -18.04
N GLY A 48 -31.83 -33.99 -18.80
CA GLY A 48 -32.89 -33.45 -19.66
C GLY A 48 -33.24 -34.36 -20.84
N ILE A 49 -32.28 -35.09 -21.40
CA ILE A 49 -32.56 -36.08 -22.45
C ILE A 49 -33.30 -37.30 -21.90
N VAL A 50 -33.06 -37.66 -20.63
CA VAL A 50 -33.59 -38.89 -20.01
C VAL A 50 -34.99 -38.69 -19.41
N LEU A 51 -35.28 -37.56 -18.77
CA LEU A 51 -36.51 -37.38 -17.99
C LEU A 51 -37.62 -36.58 -18.68
N THR A 52 -37.33 -35.83 -19.75
CA THR A 52 -38.32 -34.95 -20.38
C THR A 52 -38.78 -35.43 -21.76
N PRO A 53 -40.10 -35.43 -22.04
CA PRO A 53 -40.60 -35.65 -23.39
C PRO A 53 -40.04 -34.62 -24.38
N LYS A 54 -39.71 -35.07 -25.61
CA LYS A 54 -39.06 -34.26 -26.66
C LYS A 54 -39.80 -32.97 -26.98
N GLU A 55 -41.12 -32.99 -26.86
CA GLU A 55 -42.02 -31.86 -27.08
C GLU A 55 -41.88 -30.73 -26.03
N ASN A 56 -41.47 -31.05 -24.80
CA ASN A 56 -41.24 -30.07 -23.73
C ASN A 56 -39.76 -29.69 -23.56
N LEU A 57 -38.83 -30.41 -24.22
CA LEU A 57 -37.38 -30.18 -24.10
C LEU A 57 -37.01 -28.73 -24.45
N MET A 58 -37.61 -28.17 -25.50
CA MET A 58 -37.28 -26.82 -25.98
C MET A 58 -37.69 -25.73 -24.99
N LEU A 59 -38.82 -25.91 -24.29
CA LEU A 59 -39.29 -25.01 -23.23
C LEU A 59 -38.41 -25.10 -21.98
N LEU A 60 -38.04 -26.33 -21.58
CA LEU A 60 -37.14 -26.56 -20.45
C LEU A 60 -35.77 -25.91 -20.71
N PHE A 61 -35.23 -26.09 -21.91
CA PHE A 61 -33.95 -25.52 -22.35
C PHE A 61 -33.97 -24.00 -22.30
N ARG A 62 -35.03 -23.37 -22.85
CA ARG A 62 -35.19 -21.90 -22.81
C ARG A 62 -35.28 -21.33 -21.39
N ARG A 63 -35.94 -22.06 -20.48
CA ARG A 63 -36.07 -21.62 -19.08
C ARG A 63 -34.77 -21.75 -18.30
N LEU A 64 -34.08 -22.88 -18.48
CA LEU A 64 -32.78 -23.15 -17.84
C LEU A 64 -31.72 -22.18 -18.37
N THR A 65 -31.61 -22.02 -19.69
CA THR A 65 -30.67 -21.05 -20.30
C THR A 65 -30.91 -19.63 -19.81
N GLY A 66 -32.15 -19.14 -19.83
CA GLY A 66 -32.46 -17.79 -19.37
C GLY A 66 -32.12 -17.55 -17.90
N GLY A 67 -32.48 -18.49 -17.02
CA GLY A 67 -32.17 -18.41 -15.59
C GLY A 67 -30.67 -18.45 -15.31
N VAL A 68 -29.95 -19.34 -15.99
CA VAL A 68 -28.49 -19.44 -15.87
C VAL A 68 -27.82 -18.16 -16.38
N VAL A 69 -28.17 -17.67 -17.57
CA VAL A 69 -27.59 -16.43 -18.12
C VAL A 69 -27.84 -15.23 -17.18
N ALA A 70 -29.04 -15.10 -16.62
CA ALA A 70 -29.35 -14.04 -15.65
C ALA A 70 -28.50 -14.18 -14.37
N ALA A 71 -28.33 -15.40 -13.85
CA ALA A 71 -27.47 -15.66 -12.70
C ALA A 71 -25.99 -15.37 -13.00
N LEU A 72 -25.52 -15.66 -14.22
CA LEU A 72 -24.16 -15.34 -14.65
C LEU A 72 -23.92 -13.83 -14.67
N ILE A 73 -24.82 -13.07 -15.32
CA ILE A 73 -24.72 -11.61 -15.37
C ILE A 73 -24.78 -11.02 -13.95
N GLY A 74 -25.72 -11.49 -13.12
CA GLY A 74 -25.84 -11.04 -11.73
C GLY A 74 -24.58 -11.30 -10.91
N SER A 75 -24.01 -12.51 -11.01
CA SER A 75 -22.77 -12.86 -10.29
C SER A 75 -21.56 -12.05 -10.75
N LEU A 76 -21.45 -11.76 -12.06
CA LEU A 76 -20.39 -10.91 -12.60
C LEU A 76 -20.50 -9.47 -12.08
N LEU A 77 -21.71 -8.90 -12.05
CA LEU A 77 -21.94 -7.55 -11.53
C LEU A 77 -21.63 -7.47 -10.03
N VAL A 78 -22.05 -8.45 -9.25
CA VAL A 78 -21.75 -8.52 -7.81
C VAL A 78 -20.26 -8.69 -7.58
N GLY A 79 -19.60 -9.62 -8.28
CA GLY A 79 -18.16 -9.86 -8.18
C GLY A 79 -17.34 -8.62 -8.54
N ALA A 80 -17.69 -7.94 -9.64
CA ALA A 80 -17.05 -6.68 -10.05
C ALA A 80 -17.27 -5.57 -9.00
N GLY A 81 -18.48 -5.44 -8.47
CA GLY A 81 -18.81 -4.45 -7.43
C GLY A 81 -18.03 -4.68 -6.14
N VAL A 82 -18.05 -5.91 -5.62
CA VAL A 82 -17.29 -6.30 -4.41
C VAL A 82 -15.79 -6.14 -4.65
N GLY A 83 -15.28 -6.57 -5.80
CA GLY A 83 -13.88 -6.44 -6.15
C GLY A 83 -13.40 -4.99 -6.24
N ALA A 84 -14.22 -4.11 -6.83
CA ALA A 84 -13.93 -2.67 -6.88
C ALA A 84 -13.90 -2.06 -5.47
N LEU A 85 -14.85 -2.43 -4.59
CA LEU A 85 -14.88 -1.96 -3.21
C LEU A 85 -13.63 -2.41 -2.44
N VAL A 86 -13.30 -3.70 -2.48
CA VAL A 86 -12.12 -4.26 -1.81
C VAL A 86 -10.84 -3.61 -2.33
N GLY A 87 -10.68 -3.52 -3.67
CA GLY A 87 -9.54 -2.89 -4.29
C GLY A 87 -9.35 -1.43 -3.86
N LEU A 88 -10.45 -0.68 -3.75
CA LEU A 88 -10.43 0.70 -3.26
C LEU A 88 -9.98 0.77 -1.80
N PHE A 89 -10.53 -0.08 -0.92
CA PHE A 89 -10.17 -0.11 0.50
C PHE A 89 -8.68 -0.45 0.72
N VAL A 90 -8.17 -1.49 0.04
CA VAL A 90 -6.77 -1.90 0.15
C VAL A 90 -5.84 -0.81 -0.40
N THR A 91 -6.16 -0.26 -1.58
CA THR A 91 -5.32 0.77 -2.21
C THR A 91 -5.21 2.03 -1.36
N HIS A 92 -6.29 2.43 -0.68
CA HIS A 92 -6.27 3.60 0.20
C HIS A 92 -5.37 3.44 1.42
N LYS A 93 -5.29 2.23 2.00
CA LYS A 93 -4.44 1.95 3.17
C LYS A 93 -2.95 1.99 2.84
N VAL A 94 -2.56 1.70 1.60
CA VAL A 94 -1.15 1.67 1.19
C VAL A 94 -0.70 3.01 0.60
N VAL A 95 -1.45 3.56 -0.35
CA VAL A 95 -0.95 4.68 -1.16
C VAL A 95 -0.87 5.99 -0.37
N GLY A 96 -1.76 6.19 0.60
CA GLY A 96 -1.73 7.36 1.47
C GLY A 96 -0.42 7.47 2.27
N PRO A 97 -0.07 6.47 3.10
CA PRO A 97 1.19 6.46 3.83
C PRO A 97 2.43 6.46 2.91
N LEU A 98 2.39 5.73 1.78
CA LEU A 98 3.50 5.70 0.82
C LEU A 98 3.82 7.08 0.23
N TYR A 99 2.79 7.87 -0.08
CA TYR A 99 2.99 9.22 -0.60
C TYR A 99 3.63 10.15 0.44
N ARG A 100 3.17 10.07 1.70
CA ARG A 100 3.79 10.82 2.80
C ARG A 100 5.25 10.41 3.01
N LEU A 101 5.54 9.12 2.92
CA LEU A 101 6.90 8.60 3.01
C LEU A 101 7.80 9.16 1.91
N LYS A 102 7.33 9.19 0.67
CA LYS A 102 8.07 9.83 -0.44
C LYS A 102 8.33 11.32 -0.19
N GLY A 103 7.35 12.04 0.35
CA GLY A 103 7.50 13.44 0.73
C GLY A 103 8.58 13.64 1.80
N ALA A 104 8.54 12.84 2.86
CA ALA A 104 9.54 12.87 3.93
C ALA A 104 10.94 12.52 3.39
N ILE A 105 11.08 11.50 2.54
CA ILE A 105 12.38 11.18 1.93
C ILE A 105 12.93 12.38 1.15
N ASN A 106 12.09 13.08 0.38
CA ASN A 106 12.52 14.27 -0.38
C ASN A 106 12.97 15.42 0.53
N GLU A 107 12.32 15.61 1.68
CA GLU A 107 12.74 16.63 2.65
C GLU A 107 14.12 16.31 3.26
N ILE A 108 14.43 15.03 3.52
CA ILE A 108 15.75 14.58 4.01
C ILE A 108 16.81 14.83 2.94
N ILE A 109 16.51 14.49 1.68
CA ILE A 109 17.42 14.72 0.56
C ILE A 109 17.75 16.21 0.39
N GLN A 110 16.80 17.09 0.74
CA GLN A 110 17.00 18.54 0.69
C GLN A 110 17.69 19.11 1.94
N GLY A 111 18.09 18.25 2.88
CA GLY A 111 18.74 18.67 4.13
C GLY A 111 17.81 19.38 5.10
N ARG A 112 16.49 19.23 4.95
CA ARG A 112 15.52 19.80 5.91
C ARG A 112 15.42 18.88 7.12
N GLN A 113 15.27 19.47 8.30
CA GLN A 113 14.87 18.69 9.47
C GLN A 113 13.44 18.19 9.30
N ILE A 114 13.24 16.89 9.55
CA ILE A 114 11.93 16.27 9.55
C ILE A 114 11.68 15.62 10.89
N ASP A 115 10.46 15.75 11.37
CA ASP A 115 10.00 14.99 12.52
C ASP A 115 9.57 13.58 12.17
N GLU A 116 9.46 12.74 13.20
CA GLU A 116 8.99 11.37 13.06
C GLU A 116 7.60 11.34 12.41
N MET A 117 7.43 10.46 11.44
CA MET A 117 6.16 10.27 10.78
C MET A 117 5.21 9.52 11.70
N LYS A 118 4.07 10.13 12.02
CA LYS A 118 3.00 9.47 12.77
C LYS A 118 2.08 8.72 11.82
N ILE A 119 2.03 7.39 11.96
CA ILE A 119 1.08 6.54 11.26
C ILE A 119 0.20 5.77 12.25
N ARG A 120 -1.03 5.50 11.85
CA ARG A 120 -2.01 4.78 12.67
C ARG A 120 -1.61 3.30 12.74
N LYS A 121 -1.69 2.70 13.92
CA LYS A 121 -1.52 1.23 14.07
C LYS A 121 -2.57 0.51 13.20
N GLY A 122 -2.12 -0.42 12.36
CA GLY A 122 -2.97 -1.19 11.44
C GLY A 122 -2.98 -0.74 9.97
N ASP A 123 -2.15 0.24 9.60
CA ASP A 123 -1.82 0.49 8.19
C ASP A 123 -0.76 -0.52 7.73
N GLU A 124 -0.86 -1.03 6.49
CA GLU A 124 0.05 -2.05 5.92
C GLU A 124 1.54 -1.63 5.91
N LEU A 125 1.80 -0.32 5.93
CA LEU A 125 3.16 0.24 5.89
C LEU A 125 3.69 0.60 7.28
N TRP A 126 2.99 0.19 8.36
CA TRP A 126 3.34 0.58 9.72
C TRP A 126 4.78 0.18 10.09
N ASP A 127 5.19 -1.07 9.83
CA ASP A 127 6.55 -1.55 10.11
C ASP A 127 7.61 -0.76 9.33
N LEU A 128 7.37 -0.51 8.04
CA LEU A 128 8.28 0.27 7.20
C LEU A 128 8.48 1.70 7.71
N ILE A 129 7.41 2.30 8.22
CA ILE A 129 7.45 3.64 8.79
C ILE A 129 8.18 3.65 10.13
N GLU A 130 8.05 2.60 10.93
CA GLU A 130 8.81 2.47 12.17
C GLU A 130 10.31 2.41 11.88
N GLU A 131 10.73 1.59 10.91
CA GLU A 131 12.12 1.55 10.44
C GLU A 131 12.58 2.89 9.86
N PHE A 132 11.74 3.56 9.07
CA PHE A 132 12.04 4.91 8.59
C PHE A 132 12.24 5.91 9.74
N ASN A 133 11.42 5.86 10.79
CA ASN A 133 11.56 6.73 11.94
C ASN A 133 12.85 6.44 12.73
N LYS A 134 13.27 5.17 12.84
CA LYS A 134 14.58 4.81 13.41
C LYS A 134 15.72 5.43 12.59
N MET A 135 15.65 5.38 11.27
CA MET A 135 16.61 6.03 10.39
C MET A 135 16.65 7.55 10.61
N VAL A 136 15.50 8.23 10.68
CA VAL A 136 15.42 9.67 10.96
C VAL A 136 16.05 10.03 12.30
N LYS A 137 15.82 9.23 13.35
CA LYS A 137 16.47 9.42 14.65
C LYS A 137 17.99 9.31 14.57
N SER A 138 18.50 8.32 13.84
CA SER A 138 19.94 8.14 13.65
C SER A 138 20.56 9.34 12.93
N ILE A 139 19.91 9.86 11.88
CA ILE A 139 20.35 11.06 11.17
C ILE A 139 20.36 12.28 12.10
N LYS A 140 19.27 12.54 12.83
CA LYS A 140 19.20 13.65 13.79
C LYS A 140 20.32 13.60 14.83
N LYS A 141 20.60 12.41 15.37
CA LYS A 141 21.68 12.21 16.34
C LYS A 141 23.05 12.56 15.75
N LYS A 142 23.31 12.18 14.49
CA LYS A 142 24.55 12.52 13.78
C LYS A 142 24.66 14.03 13.54
N ASP A 143 23.56 14.69 13.17
CA ASP A 143 23.53 16.15 12.97
C ASP A 143 23.80 16.91 14.28
N GLU A 144 23.23 16.47 15.41
CA GLU A 144 23.50 17.04 16.73
C GLU A 144 24.98 16.89 17.14
N ILE A 145 25.58 15.73 16.87
CA ILE A 145 27.00 15.50 17.11
C ILE A 145 27.85 16.46 16.26
N LEU A 146 27.51 16.61 14.98
CA LEU A 146 28.23 17.50 14.07
C LEU A 146 28.11 18.97 14.49
N LEU A 147 26.94 19.41 14.98
CA LEU A 147 26.75 20.75 15.53
C LEU A 147 27.65 21.00 16.75
N LYS A 148 27.69 20.05 17.70
CA LYS A 148 28.59 20.14 18.87
C LYS A 148 30.07 20.23 18.47
N ILE A 149 30.47 19.49 17.44
CA ILE A 149 31.84 19.55 16.90
C ILE A 149 32.10 20.93 16.29
N LYS A 150 31.18 21.46 15.48
CA LYS A 150 31.31 22.79 14.88
C LYS A 150 31.47 23.88 15.94
N GLU A 151 30.64 23.86 16.99
CA GLU A 151 30.72 24.81 18.12
C GLU A 151 32.08 24.73 18.85
N LYS A 152 32.57 23.52 19.13
CA LYS A 152 33.89 23.36 19.76
C LYS A 152 35.03 23.87 18.88
N VAL A 153 34.96 23.59 17.58
CA VAL A 153 35.98 24.05 16.61
C VAL A 153 35.96 25.58 16.48
N SER A 154 34.78 26.21 16.41
CA SER A 154 34.68 27.67 16.34
C SER A 154 35.24 28.34 17.61
N GLN A 155 34.93 27.80 18.79
CA GLN A 155 35.48 28.30 20.05
C GLN A 155 37.02 28.18 20.12
N ALA A 156 37.59 27.09 19.59
CA ALA A 156 39.03 26.89 19.57
C ALA A 156 39.75 27.82 18.57
N LEU A 157 39.11 28.11 17.44
CA LEU A 157 39.59 29.08 16.44
C LEU A 157 39.63 30.49 17.03
N GLU A 158 38.57 30.92 17.73
CA GLU A 158 38.52 32.22 18.41
C GLU A 158 39.63 32.36 19.47
N LYS A 159 39.88 31.29 20.23
CA LYS A 159 40.93 31.27 21.25
C LYS A 159 42.34 31.06 20.69
N LYS A 160 42.53 31.03 19.35
CA LYS A 160 43.80 30.73 18.64
C LYS A 160 44.56 29.53 19.23
N THR A 161 43.83 28.55 19.76
CA THR A 161 44.40 27.41 20.48
C THR A 161 43.94 26.13 19.80
N LEU A 162 44.53 25.83 18.64
CA LEU A 162 44.48 24.47 18.10
C LEU A 162 45.48 23.60 18.85
N LYS A 163 45.06 23.09 20.02
CA LYS A 163 45.83 22.14 20.82
C LYS A 163 45.43 20.70 20.52
N LYS A 164 46.38 19.78 20.69
CA LYS A 164 46.21 18.31 20.60
C LYS A 164 45.09 17.79 21.50
N ASP A 165 44.77 18.51 22.58
CA ASP A 165 43.68 18.22 23.50
C ASP A 165 42.29 18.40 22.86
N LEU A 166 42.13 19.36 21.93
CA LEU A 166 40.87 19.56 21.20
C LEU A 166 40.57 18.38 20.28
N LEU A 167 41.61 17.87 19.59
CA LEU A 167 41.48 16.69 18.73
C LEU A 167 41.07 15.46 19.54
N LYS A 168 41.60 15.28 20.76
CA LYS A 168 41.18 14.20 21.67
C LYS A 168 39.72 14.35 22.12
N GLU A 169 39.25 15.57 22.38
CA GLU A 169 37.84 15.80 22.72
C GLU A 169 36.90 15.54 21.55
N ILE A 170 37.26 15.93 20.33
CA ILE A 170 36.49 15.64 19.13
C ILE A 170 36.41 14.13 18.89
N LEU A 171 37.54 13.41 19.05
CA LEU A 171 37.58 11.95 18.94
C LEU A 171 36.63 11.29 19.94
N LYS A 172 36.65 11.74 21.20
CA LYS A 172 35.77 11.21 22.26
C LYS A 172 34.28 11.45 21.96
N ILE A 173 33.94 12.58 21.33
CA ILE A 173 32.56 12.88 20.92
C ILE A 173 32.11 11.94 19.78
N LEU A 174 33.00 11.62 18.84
CA LEU A 174 32.74 10.68 17.76
C LEU A 174 32.56 9.25 18.29
N GLU A 175 33.48 8.77 19.14
CA GLU A 175 33.42 7.43 19.75
C GLU A 175 32.22 7.27 20.69
N GLY A 176 31.87 8.30 21.46
CA GLY A 176 30.67 8.30 22.32
C GLY A 176 29.36 8.27 21.54
N GLY A 177 29.38 8.62 20.25
CA GLY A 177 28.24 8.50 19.34
C GLY A 177 27.94 7.06 18.93
N GLU A 178 28.99 6.24 18.76
CA GLU A 178 28.94 4.83 18.31
C GLU A 178 28.51 3.86 19.44
N SER A 179 28.78 4.18 20.72
CA SER A 179 28.47 3.29 21.85
C SER A 179 26.98 3.03 22.15
N TYR A 180 26.05 3.62 21.39
CA TYR A 180 24.60 3.41 21.53
C TYR A 180 24.00 2.62 20.35
N GLU A 181 24.83 1.99 19.53
CA GLU A 181 24.41 1.12 18.40
C GLU A 181 24.24 -0.37 18.78
N ASN A 182 24.26 -0.71 20.08
CA ASN A 182 23.90 -2.04 20.58
C ASN A 182 22.60 -2.02 21.38
#